data_AF-A0A1G9K6G2-F1
#
_entry.id   AF-A0A1G9K6G2-F1
#
_cell.length_a   1.000
_cell.length_b   1.000
_cell.length_c   1.000
_cell.angle_alpha   90.00
_cell.angle_beta   90.00
_cell.angle_gamma   90.00
#
_symmetry.space_group_name_H-M   'P 1'
#
loop_
_entity.id
_entity.type
_entity.pdbx_description
1 polymer ?
#
loop_
_entity_poly.entity_id
_entity_poly.type
_entity_poly.pdbx_seq_one_letter_code
_entity_poly.pdbx_strand_id
1 'polypeptide(L)'
;MTDQEYFQSRPKGAEAELKASAESSIQLFFEEYDLDESQDLLWQIMKHCFFNPSTALTIPARENLVSFYENLHQMILAASILHNTRISQQVWNAQ
;
A
#
# COMPACT_ATOMS: atom_id res chain seq x y z
N MET A 1 2.31 11.78 14.82
CA MET A 1 2.87 10.53 14.28
C MET A 1 3.83 10.95 13.19
N THR A 2 5.09 10.56 13.30
CA THR A 2 6.10 10.86 12.28
C THR A 2 5.90 9.95 11.07
N ASP A 3 6.30 10.37 9.87
CA ASP A 3 6.16 9.57 8.64
C ASP A 3 6.80 8.19 8.79
N GLN A 4 7.90 8.11 9.54
CA GLN A 4 8.59 6.87 9.84
C GLN A 4 7.78 5.91 10.74
N GLU A 5 6.97 6.43 11.66
CA GLU A 5 6.06 5.63 12.48
C GLU A 5 4.85 5.14 11.68
N TYR A 6 4.38 5.92 10.70
CA TYR A 6 3.27 5.55 9.83
C TYR A 6 3.59 4.27 9.05
N PHE A 7 4.74 4.24 8.36
CA PHE A 7 5.16 3.09 7.54
C PHE A 7 5.57 1.83 8.32
N GLN A 8 5.79 1.95 9.63
CA GLN A 8 6.23 0.84 10.50
C GLN A 8 5.12 0.30 11.40
N SER A 9 4.01 1.02 11.53
CA SER A 9 2.91 0.61 12.38
C SER A 9 2.10 -0.52 11.73
N ARG A 10 2.12 -1.71 12.35
CA ARG A 10 1.16 -2.76 12.00
C ARG A 10 -0.19 -2.50 12.67
N PRO A 11 -1.31 -2.65 11.94
CA PRO A 11 -2.63 -2.61 12.55
C PRO A 11 -2.75 -3.66 13.67
N LYS A 12 -3.41 -3.30 14.77
CA LYS A 12 -3.69 -4.18 15.90
C LYS A 12 -5.21 -4.30 16.07
N GLY A 13 -5.71 -5.49 16.36
CA GLY A 13 -7.14 -5.74 16.50
C GLY A 13 -7.47 -7.23 16.50
N ALA A 14 -8.76 -7.56 16.52
CA ALA A 14 -9.19 -8.94 16.36
C ALA A 14 -8.93 -9.42 14.91
N GLU A 15 -8.61 -10.70 14.73
CA GLU A 15 -8.27 -11.25 13.42
C GLU A 15 -9.35 -11.01 12.36
N ALA A 16 -10.63 -11.15 12.73
CA ALA A 16 -11.75 -10.91 11.83
C ALA A 16 -11.85 -9.43 11.38
N GLU A 17 -11.58 -8.50 12.29
CA GLU A 17 -11.59 -7.05 12.00
C GLU A 17 -10.42 -6.67 11.10
N LEU A 18 -9.23 -7.21 11.40
CA LEU A 18 -8.03 -7.00 10.60
C LEU A 18 -8.21 -7.56 9.18
N LYS A 19 -8.83 -8.74 9.05
CA LYS A 19 -9.14 -9.34 7.75
C LYS A 19 -10.11 -8.48 6.96
N ALA A 20 -11.25 -8.10 7.55
CA ALA A 20 -12.26 -7.29 6.88
C ALA A 20 -11.70 -5.92 6.45
N SER A 21 -10.91 -5.29 7.32
CA SER A 21 -10.21 -4.05 6.98
C SER A 21 -9.23 -4.23 5.82
N ALA A 22 -8.45 -5.32 5.82
CA ALA A 22 -7.49 -5.60 4.76
C ALA A 22 -8.16 -5.88 3.40
N GLU A 23 -9.25 -6.65 3.39
CA GLU A 23 -10.04 -6.87 2.17
C GLU A 23 -10.57 -5.56 1.60
N SER A 24 -11.11 -4.68 2.46
CA SER A 24 -11.58 -3.34 2.08
C SER A 24 -10.45 -2.46 1.51
N SER A 25 -9.28 -2.42 2.17
CA SER A 25 -8.14 -1.63 1.70
C SER A 25 -7.64 -2.06 0.33
N ILE A 26 -7.61 -3.36 0.04
CA ILE A 26 -7.21 -3.88 -1.28
C ILE A 26 -8.25 -3.50 -2.33
N GLN A 27 -9.54 -3.66 -2.01
CA GLN A 27 -10.61 -3.29 -2.94
C GLN A 27 -10.56 -1.80 -3.29
N LEU A 28 -10.48 -0.93 -2.29
CA LEU A 28 -10.42 0.52 -2.47
C LEU A 28 -9.24 0.93 -3.35
N PHE A 29 -8.07 0.31 -3.17
CA PHE A 29 -6.91 0.61 -4.00
C PHE A 29 -7.17 0.35 -5.49
N PHE A 30 -7.77 -0.79 -5.83
CA PHE A 30 -8.05 -1.14 -7.23
C PHE A 30 -9.33 -0.49 -7.80
N GLU A 31 -10.17 0.10 -6.94
CA GLU A 31 -11.25 0.99 -7.39
C GLU A 31 -10.72 2.39 -7.74
N GLU A 32 -9.69 2.85 -7.03
CA GLU A 32 -9.11 4.19 -7.22
C GLU A 32 -8.01 4.23 -8.28
N TYR A 33 -7.20 3.18 -8.40
CA TYR A 33 -6.06 3.14 -9.31
C TYR A 33 -6.16 1.99 -10.30
N ASP A 34 -6.13 2.34 -11.59
CA ASP A 34 -5.92 1.37 -12.65
C ASP A 34 -4.49 0.80 -12.59
N LEU A 35 -4.31 -0.45 -13.03
CA LEU A 35 -3.01 -1.12 -12.99
C LEU A 35 -1.98 -0.48 -13.94
N ASP A 36 -2.41 -0.05 -15.13
CA ASP A 36 -1.53 0.58 -16.10
C ASP A 36 -1.11 1.97 -15.60
N GLU A 37 -2.05 2.72 -15.01
CA GLU A 37 -1.76 4.00 -14.36
C GLU A 37 -0.80 3.83 -13.15
N SER A 38 -1.00 2.79 -12.34
CA SER A 38 -0.14 2.47 -11.21
C SER A 38 1.30 2.21 -11.65
N GLN A 39 1.51 1.53 -12.79
CA GLN A 39 2.84 1.29 -13.35
C GLN A 39 3.53 2.61 -13.73
N ASP A 40 2.80 3.52 -14.37
CA ASP A 40 3.34 4.82 -14.78
C ASP A 40 3.69 5.70 -13.58
N LEU A 41 2.85 5.72 -12.54
CA LEU A 41 3.10 6.44 -11.29
C LEU A 41 4.35 5.89 -10.57
N LEU A 42 4.48 4.56 -10.51
CA LEU A 42 5.66 3.91 -9.95
C LEU A 42 6.95 4.29 -10.71
N TRP A 43 6.86 4.33 -12.05
CA TRP A 43 8.00 4.67 -12.88
C TRP A 43 8.40 6.15 -12.78
N GLN A 44 7.42 7.05 -12.55
CA GLN A 44 7.69 8.48 -12.37
C GLN A 44 8.58 8.76 -11.16
N ILE A 45 8.35 8.09 -10.02
CA ILE A 45 9.22 8.28 -8.86
C ILE A 45 10.62 7.71 -9.08
N MET A 46 10.74 6.55 -9.75
CA MET A 46 12.05 5.99 -10.09
C MET A 46 12.86 6.97 -10.94
N LYS A 47 12.20 7.64 -11.90
CA LYS A 47 12.81 8.71 -12.70
C LYS A 47 13.25 9.91 -11.86
N HIS A 48 12.46 10.35 -10.89
CA HIS A 48 12.84 11.45 -10.00
C HIS A 48 13.96 11.10 -9.02
N CYS A 49 13.96 9.90 -8.45
CA CYS A 49 14.96 9.49 -7.48
C CYS A 49 16.33 9.24 -8.12
N PHE A 50 16.37 8.70 -9.34
CA PHE A 50 17.62 8.17 -9.91
C PHE A 50 18.13 8.91 -11.14
N PHE A 51 17.24 9.52 -11.95
CA PHE A 51 17.61 9.87 -13.32
C PHE A 51 17.66 11.39 -13.60
N ASN A 52 16.88 12.24 -12.91
CA ASN A 52 17.00 13.67 -13.14
C ASN A 52 16.40 14.58 -12.05
N PRO A 53 17.21 15.38 -11.32
CA PRO A 53 16.70 16.40 -10.40
C PRO A 53 16.12 17.64 -11.12
N SER A 54 16.31 17.78 -12.44
CA SER A 54 15.82 18.95 -13.20
C SER A 54 14.34 18.90 -13.59
N THR A 55 13.71 17.72 -13.51
CA THR A 55 12.26 17.58 -13.62
C THR A 55 11.67 17.77 -12.23
N ALA A 56 11.45 19.01 -11.80
CA ALA A 56 10.71 19.25 -10.57
C ALA A 56 9.22 18.99 -10.85
N LEU A 57 8.61 18.08 -10.09
CA LEU A 57 7.15 17.91 -10.09
C LEU A 57 6.48 19.20 -9.64
N THR A 58 5.35 19.52 -10.27
CA THR A 58 4.44 20.53 -9.74
C THR A 58 3.94 20.08 -8.36
N ILE A 59 3.53 21.04 -7.53
CA ILE A 59 2.98 20.74 -6.19
C ILE A 59 1.83 19.72 -6.29
N PRO A 60 0.83 19.88 -7.19
CA PRO A 60 -0.25 18.91 -7.30
C PRO A 60 0.22 17.51 -7.73
N ALA A 61 1.18 17.42 -8.67
CA ALA A 61 1.70 16.13 -9.10
C ALA A 61 2.47 15.42 -7.98
N ARG A 62 3.15 16.19 -7.13
CA ARG A 62 3.82 15.66 -5.93
C ARG A 62 2.82 15.15 -4.91
N GLU A 63 1.77 15.91 -4.62
CA GLU A 63 0.71 15.52 -3.68
C GLU A 63 0.02 14.24 -4.16
N ASN A 64 -0.33 14.16 -5.45
CA ASN A 64 -0.93 12.96 -6.04
C ASN A 64 -0.01 11.73 -5.92
N LEU A 65 1.29 11.90 -6.18
CA LEU A 65 2.25 10.82 -6.01
C LEU A 65 2.33 10.39 -4.54
N VAL A 66 2.44 11.33 -3.59
CA VAL A 66 2.46 10.99 -2.15
C VAL A 66 1.22 10.17 -1.77
N SER A 67 0.02 10.62 -2.14
CA SER A 67 -1.22 9.88 -1.86
C SER A 67 -1.23 8.48 -2.49
N PHE A 68 -0.78 8.34 -3.74
CA PHE A 68 -0.64 7.04 -4.38
C PHE A 68 0.27 6.10 -3.59
N TYR A 69 1.42 6.58 -3.09
CA TYR A 69 2.35 5.76 -2.32
C TYR A 69 1.84 5.39 -0.93
N GLU A 70 1.13 6.29 -0.26
CA GLU A 70 0.46 6.00 1.00
C GLU A 70 -0.60 4.90 0.80
N ASN A 71 -1.43 5.03 -0.23
CA ASN A 71 -2.44 4.04 -0.58
C ASN A 71 -1.83 2.69 -0.99
N LEU A 72 -0.74 2.72 -1.78
CA LEU A 72 0.00 1.52 -2.16
C LEU A 72 0.59 0.82 -0.93
N HIS A 73 1.14 1.57 0.02
CA HIS A 73 1.66 1.02 1.26
C HIS A 73 0.56 0.34 2.08
N GLN A 74 -0.61 0.97 2.21
CA GLN A 74 -1.77 0.37 2.89
C GLN A 74 -2.22 -0.92 2.21
N MET A 75 -2.25 -0.96 0.87
CA MET A 75 -2.58 -2.16 0.11
C MET A 75 -1.57 -3.30 0.36
N ILE A 76 -0.27 -3.01 0.37
CA ILE A 76 0.78 -4.00 0.67
C ILE A 76 0.65 -4.52 2.11
N LEU A 77 0.39 -3.64 3.08
CA LEU A 77 0.14 -4.04 4.46
C LEU A 77 -1.07 -4.96 4.58
N ALA A 78 -2.17 -4.61 3.92
CA ALA A 78 -3.39 -5.40 3.86
C ALA A 78 -3.13 -6.79 3.26
N ALA A 79 -2.41 -6.87 2.13
CA ALA A 79 -2.01 -8.14 1.53
C ALA A 79 -1.17 -9.00 2.50
N SER A 80 -0.28 -8.38 3.29
CA SER A 80 0.51 -9.10 4.29
C SER A 80 -0.34 -9.66 5.43
N ILE A 81 -1.41 -8.96 5.84
CA ILE A 81 -2.35 -9.42 6.87
C ILE A 81 -3.09 -10.65 6.35
N LEU A 82 -3.68 -10.56 5.15
CA LEU A 82 -4.42 -11.66 4.55
C LEU A 82 -3.55 -12.90 4.31
N HIS A 83 -2.30 -12.70 3.89
CA HIS A 83 -1.34 -13.80 3.74
C HIS A 83 -1.04 -14.50 5.07
N ASN A 84 -0.78 -13.74 6.14
CA ASN A 84 -0.51 -14.31 7.46
C ASN A 84 -1.73 -15.05 8.03
N THR A 85 -2.94 -14.48 7.89
CA THR A 85 -4.21 -15.14 8.26
C THR A 85 -4.39 -16.46 7.51
N ARG A 86 -4.08 -16.50 6.22
CA ARG A 86 -4.16 -17.72 5.41
C ARG A 86 -3.22 -18.81 5.91
N ILE A 87 -1.99 -18.46 6.31
CA ILE A 87 -1.04 -19.40 6.92
C ILE A 87 -1.62 -19.95 8.24
N SER A 88 -2.11 -19.09 9.12
CA SER A 88 -2.70 -19.51 10.41
C SER A 88 -3.85 -20.51 10.22
N GLN A 89 -4.72 -20.28 9.24
CA GLN A 89 -5.82 -21.18 8.91
C GLN A 89 -5.34 -22.52 8.34
N GLN A 90 -4.30 -22.52 7.50
CA GLN A 90 -3.73 -23.76 6.96
C GLN A 90 -3.08 -24.63 8.04
N VAL A 91 -2.42 -24.01 9.02
CA VAL A 91 -1.82 -24.73 10.16
C VAL A 91 -2.89 -25.36 11.05
N TRP A 92 -4.00 -24.64 11.30
CA TRP A 92 -5.10 -25.13 12.11
C TRP A 92 -5.86 -26.31 11.47
N ASN A 93 -6.05 -26.27 10.15
CA ASN A 93 -6.78 -27.33 9.43
C ASN A 93 -5.95 -28.59 9.13
N ALA A 94 -4.65 -28.59 9.45
CA ALA A 94 -3.72 -29.70 9.23
C ALA A 94 -3.47 -30.55 10.49
N GLN A 95 -4.13 -30.23 11.62
CA GLN A 95 -4.09 -30.99 12.89
C GLN A 95 -5.36 -31.82 13.06
#